data_AF-A0A7C1AN87-F1
#
_entry.id   AF-A0A7C1AN87-F1
#
_cell.length_a   1.000
_cell.length_b   1.000
_cell.length_c   1.000
_cell.angle_alpha   90.00
_cell.angle_beta   90.00
_cell.angle_gamma   90.00
#
_symmetry.space_group_name_H-M   'P 1'
#
loop_
_entity.id
_entity.type
_entity.pdbx_description
1 polymer ?
#
loop_
_entity_poly.entity_id
_entity_poly.type
_entity_poly.pdbx_seq_one_letter_code
_entity_poly.pdbx_strand_id
1 'polypeptide(L)'
;HLPGHFVKYEVAAMAGSGANTKISLQNGHLWVLRLGASRNLPFFLSQEPLAAMLQVAVSIRKADDLDFTGQLAGADKTIFTHFSGNDRRMNIALILRHGGTQFVSEYLSAKFTTLNGFVSWLADGYYFQLNQKMRDRWQVFLKYERFDPDHSVINSADMTRTTMGLSYYLKQQGNRLMFSYTHKTERRDASKNDVMMLQYQYFLFRS
;
A
#
# COMPACT_ATOMS: atom_id res chain seq x y z
N HIS A 1 -7.19 4.11 18.61
CA HIS A 1 -6.88 3.07 19.61
C HIS A 1 -6.56 1.78 18.87
N LEU A 2 -5.47 1.07 19.21
CA LEU A 2 -5.33 -0.35 18.86
C LEU A 2 -5.98 -1.15 20.00
N PRO A 3 -6.92 -2.07 19.75
CA PRO A 3 -7.46 -2.93 20.80
C PRO A 3 -6.33 -3.73 21.47
N GLY A 4 -6.43 -3.90 22.80
CA GLY A 4 -5.45 -4.57 23.63
C GLY A 4 -5.45 -6.09 23.43
N HIS A 5 -4.92 -6.55 22.29
CA HIS A 5 -4.87 -7.94 21.80
C HIS A 5 -6.09 -8.37 20.98
N PHE A 6 -5.88 -8.68 19.70
CA PHE A 6 -6.87 -9.37 18.88
C PHE A 6 -6.21 -10.11 17.71
N VAL A 7 -6.92 -11.12 17.21
CA VAL A 7 -6.65 -11.77 15.92
C VAL A 7 -7.89 -11.57 15.06
N LYS A 8 -7.69 -11.14 13.82
CA LYS A 8 -8.75 -10.92 12.84
C LYS A 8 -8.39 -11.65 11.54
N TYR A 9 -9.39 -12.23 10.92
CA TYR A 9 -9.29 -12.79 9.58
C TYR A 9 -10.43 -12.24 8.71
N GLU A 10 -10.16 -12.07 7.42
CA GLU A 10 -11.13 -11.66 6.42
C GLU A 10 -10.91 -12.51 5.17
N VAL A 11 -12.00 -12.99 4.58
CA VAL A 11 -12.01 -13.71 3.31
C VAL A 11 -12.98 -13.02 2.38
N ALA A 12 -12.57 -12.77 1.14
CA ALA A 12 -13.41 -12.14 0.14
C ALA A 12 -13.18 -12.74 -1.25
N ALA A 13 -14.23 -12.75 -2.06
CA ALA A 13 -14.19 -13.01 -3.50
C ALA A 13 -14.62 -11.74 -4.23
N MET A 14 -13.83 -11.29 -5.20
CA MET A 14 -14.04 -10.03 -5.92
C MET A 14 -13.85 -10.21 -7.42
N ALA A 15 -14.41 -9.33 -8.24
CA ALA A 15 -14.20 -9.32 -9.70
C ALA A 15 -12.78 -8.84 -10.11
N GLY A 16 -12.01 -8.27 -9.18
CA GLY A 16 -10.58 -7.99 -9.36
C GLY A 16 -10.22 -6.85 -10.35
N SER A 17 -11.18 -6.05 -10.79
CA SER A 17 -10.99 -4.95 -11.76
C SER A 17 -11.21 -3.54 -11.17
N GLY A 18 -11.11 -3.40 -9.85
CA GLY A 18 -11.34 -2.14 -9.13
C GLY A 18 -12.69 -2.10 -8.41
N ALA A 19 -12.94 -1.02 -7.67
CA ALA A 19 -14.25 -0.81 -7.03
C ALA A 19 -15.33 -0.66 -8.11
N ASN A 20 -16.45 -1.37 -7.95
CA ASN A 20 -17.68 -1.32 -8.78
C ASN A 20 -17.76 -2.16 -10.06
N THR A 21 -16.84 -3.08 -10.33
CA THR A 21 -17.04 -4.04 -11.44
C THR A 21 -17.90 -5.22 -10.99
N LYS A 22 -19.00 -5.48 -11.69
CA LYS A 22 -19.83 -6.67 -11.44
C LYS A 22 -19.00 -7.94 -11.63
N ILE A 23 -19.17 -8.90 -10.73
CA ILE A 23 -18.62 -10.24 -10.90
C ILE A 23 -19.34 -10.86 -12.11
N SER A 24 -18.59 -11.09 -13.18
CA SER A 24 -19.02 -11.86 -14.34
C SER A 24 -18.06 -13.03 -14.54
N LEU A 25 -18.53 -14.08 -15.21
CA LEU A 25 -17.69 -15.23 -15.58
C LEU A 25 -16.47 -14.83 -16.44
N GLN A 26 -16.52 -13.68 -17.10
CA GLN A 26 -15.46 -13.17 -17.98
C GLN A 26 -14.29 -12.52 -17.22
N ASN A 27 -14.48 -12.09 -15.96
CA ASN A 27 -13.48 -11.27 -15.27
C ASN A 27 -12.53 -12.04 -14.32
N GLY A 28 -12.71 -13.35 -14.16
CA GLY A 28 -11.93 -14.21 -13.27
C GLY A 28 -12.03 -13.82 -11.78
N HIS A 29 -12.52 -14.72 -10.92
CA HIS A 29 -12.63 -14.41 -9.49
C HIS A 29 -11.26 -14.19 -8.85
N LEU A 30 -11.08 -13.03 -8.21
CA LEU A 30 -9.97 -12.74 -7.31
C LEU A 30 -10.37 -13.14 -5.90
N TRP A 31 -9.69 -14.14 -5.36
CA TRP A 31 -9.83 -14.56 -3.97
C TRP A 31 -8.81 -13.83 -3.12
N VAL A 32 -9.24 -13.28 -1.99
CA VAL A 32 -8.38 -12.55 -1.05
C VAL A 32 -8.58 -13.14 0.34
N LEU A 33 -7.46 -13.47 0.99
CA LEU A 33 -7.41 -13.81 2.40
C LEU A 33 -6.53 -12.78 3.10
N ARG A 34 -7.01 -12.18 4.18
CA ARG A 34 -6.24 -11.28 5.05
C ARG A 34 -6.28 -11.78 6.48
N LEU A 35 -5.12 -11.81 7.11
CA LEU A 35 -4.91 -12.13 8.51
C LEU A 35 -4.27 -10.92 9.20
N GLY A 36 -4.70 -10.62 10.41
CA GLY A 36 -4.13 -9.56 11.22
C GLY A 36 -4.07 -9.96 12.69
N ALA A 37 -2.96 -9.69 13.33
CA ALA A 37 -2.80 -9.90 14.77
C ALA A 37 -2.22 -8.63 15.39
N SER A 38 -2.72 -8.22 16.55
CA SER A 38 -2.13 -7.14 17.32
C SER A 38 -1.82 -7.53 18.75
N ARG A 39 -0.77 -6.94 19.30
CA ARG A 39 -0.30 -7.20 20.65
C ARG A 39 0.33 -5.95 21.26
N ASN A 40 0.00 -5.68 22.52
CA ASN A 40 0.80 -4.76 23.33
C ASN A 40 2.00 -5.52 23.90
N LEU A 41 3.21 -5.04 23.62
CA LEU A 41 4.48 -5.63 24.03
C LEU A 41 5.12 -4.73 25.09
N PRO A 42 5.81 -5.31 26.11
CA PRO A 42 6.69 -4.53 26.96
C PRO A 42 7.73 -3.80 26.11
N PHE A 43 8.01 -2.53 26.44
CA PHE A 43 8.99 -1.72 25.71
C PHE A 43 10.10 -1.29 26.67
N PHE A 44 11.34 -1.65 26.39
CA PHE A 44 12.45 -1.46 27.33
C PHE A 44 12.83 0.00 27.57
N LEU A 45 12.40 0.92 26.70
CA LEU A 45 12.71 2.36 26.79
C LEU A 45 11.62 3.18 27.50
N SER A 46 10.49 2.58 27.91
CA SER A 46 9.37 3.31 28.50
C SER A 46 8.46 2.40 29.32
N GLN A 47 7.76 2.97 30.30
CA GLN A 47 6.72 2.24 31.04
C GLN A 47 5.45 2.02 30.21
N GLU A 48 5.26 2.78 29.13
CA GLU A 48 4.15 2.54 28.21
C GLU A 48 4.46 1.37 27.26
N PRO A 49 3.49 0.47 27.01
CA PRO A 49 3.70 -0.64 26.09
C PRO A 49 3.86 -0.16 24.64
N LEU A 50 4.55 -0.97 23.83
CA LEU A 50 4.58 -0.85 22.38
C LEU A 50 3.39 -1.62 21.79
N ALA A 51 2.47 -0.92 21.15
CA ALA A 51 1.38 -1.57 20.44
C ALA A 51 1.85 -1.98 19.04
N ALA A 52 1.92 -3.28 18.79
CA ALA A 52 2.35 -3.87 17.53
C ALA A 52 1.15 -4.52 16.80
N MET A 53 1.11 -4.42 15.48
CA MET A 53 0.19 -5.15 14.62
C MET A 53 0.94 -5.69 13.41
N LEU A 54 0.78 -6.98 13.14
CA LEU A 54 1.23 -7.64 11.92
C LEU A 54 0.00 -8.00 11.08
N GLN A 55 0.06 -7.73 9.79
CA GLN A 55 -0.95 -8.14 8.83
C GLN A 55 -0.31 -8.85 7.66
N VAL A 56 -0.97 -9.88 7.17
CA VAL A 56 -0.59 -10.61 5.96
C VAL A 56 -1.83 -10.72 5.09
N ALA A 57 -1.70 -10.45 3.79
CA ALA A 57 -2.74 -10.74 2.82
C ALA A 57 -2.17 -11.55 1.66
N VAL A 58 -2.97 -12.47 1.14
CA VAL A 58 -2.68 -13.19 -0.10
C VAL A 58 -3.89 -13.06 -1.01
N SER A 59 -3.63 -12.91 -2.30
CA SER A 59 -4.67 -12.93 -3.31
C SER A 59 -4.28 -13.79 -4.49
N ILE A 60 -5.24 -14.53 -5.02
CA ILE A 60 -5.04 -15.43 -6.16
C ILE A 60 -6.18 -15.26 -7.17
N ARG A 61 -5.83 -15.31 -8.44
CA ARG A 61 -6.79 -15.30 -9.55
C ARG A 61 -6.26 -16.16 -10.68
N LYS A 62 -7.15 -16.95 -11.27
CA LYS A 62 -6.97 -17.48 -12.62
C LYS A 62 -7.69 -16.53 -13.58
N ALA A 63 -6.93 -15.88 -14.43
CA ALA A 63 -7.40 -14.94 -15.42
C ALA A 63 -7.59 -15.64 -16.77
N ASP A 64 -8.63 -15.24 -17.48
CA ASP A 64 -8.85 -15.59 -18.88
C ASP A 64 -9.21 -14.31 -19.62
N ASP A 65 -8.29 -13.86 -20.47
CA ASP A 65 -8.43 -12.65 -21.29
C ASP A 65 -8.72 -11.36 -20.50
N LEU A 66 -7.89 -11.08 -19.49
CA LEU A 66 -8.00 -9.87 -18.66
C LEU A 66 -7.08 -8.73 -19.09
N ASP A 67 -7.64 -7.53 -19.15
CA ASP A 67 -6.88 -6.30 -19.34
C ASP A 67 -6.35 -5.74 -18.01
N PHE A 68 -5.02 -5.72 -17.88
CA PHE A 68 -4.27 -5.17 -16.76
C PHE A 68 -3.53 -3.87 -17.10
N THR A 69 -3.66 -3.34 -18.31
CA THR A 69 -2.89 -2.18 -18.76
C THR A 69 -3.10 -0.93 -17.90
N GLY A 70 -4.30 -0.74 -17.34
CA GLY A 70 -4.60 0.34 -16.40
C GLY A 70 -4.09 0.13 -14.97
N GLN A 71 -3.73 -1.11 -14.61
CA GLN A 71 -3.30 -1.48 -13.26
C GLN A 71 -1.77 -1.64 -13.14
N LEU A 72 -1.10 -2.00 -14.25
CA LEU A 72 0.33 -2.32 -14.29
C LEU A 72 1.06 -1.33 -15.21
N ALA A 73 1.21 -0.09 -14.73
CA ALA A 73 1.95 0.92 -15.46
C ALA A 73 3.41 0.47 -15.69
N GLY A 74 3.87 0.53 -16.95
CA GLY A 74 5.22 0.11 -17.35
C GLY A 74 5.36 -1.36 -17.74
N ALA A 75 4.31 -2.17 -17.59
CA ALA A 75 4.32 -3.57 -18.01
C ALA A 75 4.18 -3.73 -19.55
N ASP A 76 4.58 -4.89 -20.07
CA ASP A 76 4.43 -5.22 -21.49
C ASP A 76 2.94 -5.29 -21.88
N LYS A 77 2.49 -4.27 -22.62
CA LYS A 77 1.10 -4.15 -23.05
C LYS A 77 0.66 -5.30 -23.96
N THR A 78 1.58 -5.95 -24.69
CA THR A 78 1.22 -7.07 -25.57
C THR A 78 0.73 -8.28 -24.76
N ILE A 79 1.26 -8.47 -23.55
CA ILE A 79 0.87 -9.54 -22.64
C ILE A 79 -0.33 -9.12 -21.78
N PHE A 80 -0.32 -7.90 -21.27
CA PHE A 80 -1.26 -7.46 -20.26
C PHE A 80 -2.55 -6.83 -20.79
N THR A 81 -2.72 -6.64 -22.10
CA THR A 81 -4.02 -6.26 -22.70
C THR A 81 -4.99 -7.46 -22.74
N HIS A 82 -4.45 -8.67 -22.89
CA HIS A 82 -5.19 -9.93 -23.05
C HIS A 82 -4.56 -11.02 -22.17
N PHE A 83 -4.44 -10.77 -20.87
CA PHE A 83 -3.73 -11.68 -19.99
C PHE A 83 -4.59 -12.91 -19.64
N SER A 84 -4.09 -14.09 -20.05
CA SER A 84 -4.59 -15.39 -19.56
C SER A 84 -3.50 -16.11 -18.76
N GLY A 85 -3.81 -16.50 -17.53
CA GLY A 85 -2.82 -17.07 -16.63
C GLY A 85 -3.18 -17.01 -15.14
N ASN A 86 -2.17 -17.13 -14.29
CA ASN A 86 -2.28 -17.02 -12.84
C ASN A 86 -1.73 -15.66 -12.36
N ASP A 87 -2.51 -14.94 -11.58
CA ASP A 87 -2.11 -13.75 -10.81
C ASP A 87 -2.08 -14.14 -9.32
N ARG A 88 -0.92 -13.99 -8.69
CA ARG A 88 -0.73 -14.24 -7.25
C ARG A 88 -0.10 -13.01 -6.61
N ARG A 89 -0.71 -12.49 -5.56
CA ARG A 89 -0.18 -11.33 -4.82
C ARG A 89 -0.07 -11.63 -3.34
N MET A 90 0.93 -11.05 -2.70
CA MET A 90 1.15 -11.12 -1.27
C MET A 90 1.41 -9.72 -0.73
N ASN A 91 0.88 -9.44 0.45
CA ASN A 91 1.11 -8.22 1.20
C ASN A 91 1.48 -8.56 2.64
N ILE A 92 2.47 -7.88 3.21
CA ILE A 92 2.83 -7.97 4.62
C ILE A 92 2.95 -6.56 5.15
N ALA A 93 2.26 -6.25 6.25
CA ALA A 93 2.31 -4.95 6.89
C ALA A 93 2.62 -5.06 8.39
N LEU A 94 3.52 -4.21 8.88
CA LEU A 94 3.86 -4.05 10.29
C LEU A 94 3.51 -2.64 10.74
N ILE A 95 2.76 -2.51 11.82
CA ILE A 95 2.44 -1.23 12.46
C ILE A 95 2.92 -1.29 13.90
N LEU A 96 3.75 -0.33 14.29
CA LEU A 96 4.22 -0.14 15.65
C LEU A 96 3.77 1.22 16.15
N ARG A 97 3.24 1.30 17.38
CA ARG A 97 2.81 2.56 18.01
C ARG A 97 3.29 2.64 19.44
N HIS A 98 3.86 3.79 19.79
CA HIS A 98 4.32 4.07 21.14
C HIS A 98 4.16 5.57 21.44
N GLY A 99 3.38 5.91 22.47
CA GLY A 99 3.02 7.30 22.78
C GLY A 99 2.45 8.05 21.55
N GLY A 100 3.12 9.13 21.16
CA GLY A 100 2.79 9.94 19.97
C GLY A 100 3.37 9.43 18.65
N THR A 101 4.18 8.37 18.67
CA THR A 101 4.93 7.87 17.51
C THR A 101 4.23 6.68 16.88
N GLN A 102 4.19 6.63 15.56
CA GLN A 102 3.75 5.46 14.79
C GLN A 102 4.74 5.17 13.66
N PHE A 103 5.20 3.93 13.60
CA PHE A 103 5.92 3.38 12.47
C PHE A 103 5.00 2.41 11.71
N VAL A 104 5.04 2.48 10.38
CA VAL A 104 4.33 1.57 9.48
C VAL A 104 5.32 1.10 8.42
N SER A 105 5.30 -0.19 8.13
CA SER A 105 6.02 -0.80 7.04
C SER A 105 5.06 -1.69 6.26
N GLU A 106 5.19 -1.71 4.95
CA GLU A 106 4.43 -2.62 4.09
C GLU A 106 5.30 -3.11 2.94
N TYR A 107 5.19 -4.39 2.60
CA TYR A 107 5.77 -5.00 1.40
C TYR A 107 4.65 -5.67 0.61
N LEU A 108 4.63 -5.42 -0.70
CA LEU A 108 3.71 -6.02 -1.65
C LEU A 108 4.52 -6.71 -2.75
N SER A 109 4.11 -7.92 -3.14
CA SER A 109 4.64 -8.60 -4.32
C SER A 109 3.48 -9.15 -5.15
N ALA A 110 3.63 -9.11 -6.46
CA ALA A 110 2.69 -9.70 -7.41
C ALA A 110 3.45 -10.49 -8.48
N LYS A 111 3.02 -11.74 -8.68
CA LYS A 111 3.56 -12.65 -9.68
C LYS A 111 2.47 -13.03 -10.67
N PHE A 112 2.74 -12.80 -11.95
CA PHE A 112 1.86 -13.14 -13.06
C PHE A 112 2.54 -14.22 -13.90
N THR A 113 1.83 -15.30 -14.17
CA THR A 113 2.35 -16.44 -14.94
C THR A 113 1.36 -16.77 -16.04
N THR A 114 1.79 -16.67 -17.30
CA THR A 114 0.96 -16.99 -18.47
C THR A 114 0.60 -18.49 -18.52
N LEU A 115 -0.48 -18.85 -19.24
CA LEU A 115 -0.95 -20.24 -19.36
C LEU A 115 0.13 -21.25 -19.77
N ASN A 116 1.04 -20.83 -20.65
CA ASN A 116 2.10 -21.70 -21.17
C ASN A 116 3.31 -21.78 -20.22
N GLY A 117 3.30 -21.06 -19.09
CA GLY A 117 4.35 -21.07 -18.07
C GLY A 117 5.67 -20.37 -18.46
N PHE A 118 5.84 -20.01 -19.73
CA PHE A 118 7.09 -19.46 -20.28
C PHE A 118 7.40 -18.03 -19.83
N VAL A 119 6.38 -17.23 -19.55
CA VAL A 119 6.57 -15.83 -19.10
C VAL A 119 6.06 -15.67 -17.68
N SER A 120 6.98 -15.33 -16.78
CA SER A 120 6.71 -14.97 -15.39
C SER A 120 7.13 -13.53 -15.16
N TRP A 121 6.16 -12.70 -14.81
CA TRP A 121 6.37 -11.30 -14.46
C TRP A 121 6.28 -11.13 -12.95
N LEU A 122 7.18 -10.31 -12.40
CA LEU A 122 7.27 -10.05 -10.97
C LEU A 122 7.32 -8.55 -10.75
N ALA A 123 6.34 -8.05 -10.00
CA ALA A 123 6.34 -6.72 -9.45
C ALA A 123 6.48 -6.79 -7.93
N ASP A 124 7.19 -5.83 -7.35
CA ASP A 124 7.16 -5.63 -5.92
C ASP A 124 7.32 -4.18 -5.52
N GLY A 125 7.02 -3.92 -4.26
CA GLY A 125 7.29 -2.63 -3.68
C GLY A 125 7.16 -2.68 -2.17
N TYR A 126 7.75 -1.68 -1.54
CA TYR A 126 7.60 -1.48 -0.12
C TYR A 126 7.53 -0.01 0.23
N TYR A 127 6.99 0.27 1.40
CA TYR A 127 7.19 1.55 2.03
C TYR A 127 7.44 1.42 3.52
N PHE A 128 8.08 2.45 4.04
CA PHE A 128 8.20 2.73 5.46
C PHE A 128 7.62 4.12 5.73
N GLN A 129 6.91 4.29 6.83
CA GLN A 129 6.35 5.56 7.23
C GLN A 129 6.52 5.76 8.73
N LEU A 130 7.14 6.87 9.11
CA LEU A 130 7.21 7.34 10.48
C LEU A 130 6.27 8.53 10.65
N ASN A 131 5.44 8.50 11.68
CA ASN A 131 4.60 9.60 12.10
C ASN A 131 4.94 9.96 13.54
N GLN A 132 5.06 11.24 13.82
CA GLN A 132 5.24 11.75 15.17
C GLN A 132 4.19 12.82 15.44
N LYS A 133 3.31 12.55 16.40
CA LYS A 133 2.46 13.57 16.99
C LYS A 133 3.32 14.45 17.90
N MET A 134 3.33 15.74 17.60
CA MET A 134 4.01 16.76 18.38
C MET A 134 3.03 17.38 19.38
N ARG A 135 3.52 18.29 20.23
CA ARG A 135 2.66 19.13 21.05
C ARG A 135 1.77 20.02 20.17
N ASP A 136 0.66 20.49 20.70
CA ASP A 136 -0.20 21.52 20.07
C ASP A 136 -0.81 21.15 18.72
N ARG A 137 -1.27 19.91 18.58
CA ARG A 137 -2.07 19.44 17.42
C ARG A 137 -1.29 19.36 16.11
N TRP A 138 0.03 19.35 16.17
CA TRP A 138 0.89 19.11 15.02
C TRP A 138 1.25 17.62 14.89
N GLN A 139 1.43 17.16 13.66
CA GLN A 139 1.99 15.86 13.36
C GLN A 139 2.94 15.99 12.19
N VAL A 140 4.15 15.50 12.34
CA VAL A 140 5.09 15.34 11.23
C VAL A 140 5.05 13.90 10.73
N PHE A 141 5.31 13.71 9.44
CA PHE A 141 5.50 12.38 8.89
C PHE A 141 6.63 12.37 7.87
N LEU A 142 7.27 11.21 7.77
CA LEU A 142 8.25 10.87 6.76
C LEU A 142 7.86 9.52 6.18
N LYS A 143 7.87 9.40 4.86
CA LYS A 143 7.57 8.18 4.12
C LYS A 143 8.64 7.95 3.07
N TYR A 144 9.12 6.72 3.01
CA TYR A 144 10.00 6.24 1.94
C TYR A 144 9.29 5.10 1.23
N GLU A 145 9.23 5.14 -0.09
CA GLU A 145 8.56 4.15 -0.92
C GLU A 145 9.48 3.73 -2.05
N ARG A 146 9.47 2.45 -2.39
CA ARG A 146 10.07 1.90 -3.60
C ARG A 146 9.08 0.97 -4.28
N PHE A 147 9.01 1.05 -5.59
CA PHE A 147 8.16 0.18 -6.40
C PHE A 147 8.87 -0.17 -7.70
N ASP A 148 9.03 -1.46 -7.95
CA ASP A 148 9.49 -2.02 -9.22
C ASP A 148 8.30 -2.74 -9.86
N PRO A 149 7.70 -2.18 -10.92
CA PRO A 149 6.60 -2.82 -11.59
C PRO A 149 7.06 -4.07 -12.34
N ASP A 150 8.31 -4.17 -12.81
CA ASP A 150 8.73 -5.29 -13.65
C ASP A 150 10.22 -5.57 -13.49
N HIS A 151 10.55 -6.61 -12.74
CA HIS A 151 11.94 -6.98 -12.49
C HIS A 151 12.70 -7.40 -13.77
N SER A 152 12.01 -7.69 -14.86
CA SER A 152 12.64 -8.06 -16.14
C SER A 152 13.05 -6.85 -16.98
N VAL A 153 12.51 -5.66 -16.70
CA VAL A 153 12.75 -4.44 -17.49
C VAL A 153 13.04 -3.25 -16.59
N ILE A 154 14.23 -2.67 -16.74
CA ILE A 154 14.53 -1.38 -16.12
C ILE A 154 13.90 -0.25 -16.95
N ASN A 155 12.86 0.37 -16.42
CA ASN A 155 12.12 1.47 -17.05
C ASN A 155 11.90 2.64 -16.07
N SER A 156 11.25 3.70 -16.55
CA SER A 156 10.92 4.89 -15.75
C SER A 156 9.81 4.67 -14.72
N ALA A 157 9.25 3.47 -14.63
CA ALA A 157 8.25 3.10 -13.65
C ALA A 157 8.85 2.40 -12.42
N ASP A 158 10.11 1.91 -12.47
CA ASP A 158 10.92 1.62 -11.28
C ASP A 158 11.25 2.93 -10.58
N MET A 159 10.61 3.16 -9.44
CA MET A 159 10.61 4.45 -8.77
C MET A 159 10.85 4.35 -7.29
N THR A 160 11.56 5.35 -6.78
CA THR A 160 11.69 5.64 -5.36
C THR A 160 11.05 6.99 -5.06
N ARG A 161 10.38 7.08 -3.92
CA ARG A 161 9.76 8.32 -3.45
C ARG A 161 10.07 8.53 -1.99
N THR A 162 10.48 9.75 -1.65
CA THR A 162 10.60 10.20 -0.27
C THR A 162 9.62 11.34 -0.06
N THR A 163 8.65 11.16 0.81
CA THR A 163 7.67 12.18 1.16
C THR A 163 7.86 12.61 2.59
N MET A 164 7.95 13.91 2.83
CA MET A 164 7.88 14.49 4.17
C MET A 164 6.70 15.44 4.24
N GLY A 165 6.10 15.57 5.42
CA GLY A 165 5.02 16.51 5.58
C GLY A 165 4.66 16.81 7.01
N LEU A 166 3.80 17.80 7.14
CA LEU A 166 3.31 18.37 8.37
C LEU A 166 1.79 18.46 8.28
N SER A 167 1.12 18.06 9.35
CA SER A 167 -0.33 18.14 9.49
C SER A 167 -0.67 18.95 10.74
N TYR A 168 -1.62 19.87 10.61
CA TYR A 168 -2.20 20.63 11.71
C TYR A 168 -3.65 20.24 11.91
N TYR A 169 -4.01 19.78 13.11
CA TYR A 169 -5.37 19.41 13.45
C TYR A 169 -6.12 20.61 14.05
N LEU A 170 -7.13 21.13 13.34
CA LEU A 170 -7.80 22.38 13.67
C LEU A 170 -8.80 22.24 14.83
N LYS A 171 -9.45 21.07 14.98
CA LYS A 171 -10.37 20.71 16.09
C LYS A 171 -10.36 19.19 16.32
N GLN A 172 -10.96 18.72 17.42
CA GLN A 172 -11.11 17.28 17.73
C GLN A 172 -11.92 16.47 16.69
N GLN A 173 -12.57 17.13 15.72
CA GLN A 173 -13.43 16.52 14.70
C GLN A 173 -12.67 15.97 13.47
N GLY A 174 -11.35 15.76 13.58
CA GLY A 174 -10.55 15.20 12.48
C GLY A 174 -10.21 16.16 11.34
N ASN A 175 -10.73 17.40 11.36
CA ASN A 175 -10.38 18.43 10.39
C ASN A 175 -8.89 18.77 10.47
N ARG A 176 -8.23 18.78 9.31
CA ARG A 176 -6.78 18.97 9.25
C ARG A 176 -6.34 19.71 7.99
N LEU A 177 -5.31 20.53 8.16
CA LEU A 177 -4.52 21.09 7.07
C LEU A 177 -3.24 20.27 6.96
N MET A 178 -2.87 19.87 5.75
CA MET A 178 -1.71 19.04 5.48
C MET A 178 -0.85 19.70 4.42
N PHE A 179 0.44 19.80 4.70
CA PHE A 179 1.46 20.24 3.76
C PHE A 179 2.48 19.13 3.58
N SER A 180 2.86 18.82 2.35
CA SER A 180 3.83 17.77 2.06
C SER A 180 4.66 18.08 0.83
N TYR A 181 5.89 17.58 0.87
CA TYR A 181 6.83 17.57 -0.25
C TYR A 181 7.20 16.12 -0.57
N THR A 182 7.10 15.75 -1.84
CA THR A 182 7.50 14.44 -2.35
C THR A 182 8.64 14.64 -3.34
N HIS A 183 9.79 14.08 -3.00
CA HIS A 183 10.89 13.89 -3.93
C HIS A 183 10.75 12.54 -4.61
N LYS A 184 10.86 12.51 -5.94
CA LYS A 184 10.74 11.29 -6.74
C LYS A 184 11.99 11.09 -7.58
N THR A 185 12.42 9.83 -7.65
CA THR A 185 13.50 9.40 -8.53
C THR A 185 13.06 8.16 -9.30
N GLU A 186 13.32 8.15 -10.60
CA GLU A 186 13.12 6.98 -11.46
C GLU A 186 14.47 6.37 -11.86
N ARG A 187 14.53 5.05 -12.01
CA ARG A 187 15.78 4.36 -12.32
C ARG A 187 16.30 4.62 -13.73
N ARG A 188 15.40 4.90 -14.67
CA ARG A 188 15.72 5.24 -16.06
C ARG A 188 14.88 6.43 -16.52
N ASP A 189 15.46 7.27 -17.36
CA ASP A 189 14.83 8.47 -17.92
C ASP A 189 14.23 9.36 -16.82
N ALA A 190 15.03 9.54 -15.75
CA ALA A 190 14.61 10.28 -14.56
C ALA A 190 14.17 11.70 -14.93
N SER A 191 13.02 12.09 -14.39
CA SER A 191 12.43 13.41 -14.64
C SER A 191 12.35 14.19 -13.33
N LYS A 192 12.65 15.48 -13.37
CA LYS A 192 12.43 16.36 -12.20
C LYS A 192 10.95 16.64 -12.08
N ASN A 193 10.26 15.85 -11.26
CA ASN A 193 8.81 15.90 -11.07
C ASN A 193 8.41 15.90 -9.59
N ASP A 194 9.23 16.57 -8.78
CA ASP A 194 8.96 16.78 -7.35
C ASP A 194 7.61 17.49 -7.15
N VAL A 195 6.86 17.08 -6.12
CA VAL A 195 5.51 17.58 -5.87
C VAL A 195 5.44 18.25 -4.51
N MET A 196 4.93 19.47 -4.50
CA MET A 196 4.45 20.13 -3.27
C MET A 196 2.92 20.07 -3.27
N MET A 197 2.36 19.66 -2.14
CA MET A 197 0.91 19.55 -1.97
C MET A 197 0.47 20.23 -0.69
N LEU A 198 -0.53 21.11 -0.82
CA LEU A 198 -1.31 21.65 0.29
C LEU A 198 -2.72 21.09 0.18
N GLN A 199 -3.18 20.43 1.24
CA GLN A 199 -4.49 19.79 1.28
C GLN A 199 -5.23 20.17 2.55
N TYR A 200 -6.49 20.56 2.40
CA TYR A 200 -7.42 20.75 3.50
C TYR A 200 -8.44 19.61 3.50
N GLN A 201 -8.62 18.96 4.65
CA GLN A 201 -9.60 17.90 4.83
C GLN A 201 -10.63 18.30 5.89
N TYR A 202 -11.90 18.27 5.49
CA TYR A 202 -13.04 18.64 6.32
C TYR A 202 -14.06 17.51 6.39
N PHE A 203 -14.51 17.17 7.60
CA PHE A 203 -15.55 16.18 7.85
C PHE A 203 -16.86 16.86 8.26
N LEU A 204 -17.91 16.64 7.47
CA LEU A 204 -19.25 17.22 7.68
C LEU A 204 -20.05 16.51 8.79
N PHE A 205 -19.83 15.21 8.99
CA PHE A 205 -20.57 14.39 9.95
C PHE A 205 -19.63 13.66 10.90
N ARG A 206 -20.04 13.49 12.17
CA ARG A 206 -19.29 12.71 13.16
C ARG A 206 -19.38 11.22 12.83
N SER A 207 -18.24 10.53 12.79
CA SER A 207 -18.12 9.07 12.85
C SER A 207 -17.83 8.61 14.28
#